data_AF-A0A4R9BFQ7-F1
#
_entry.id   AF-A0A4R9BFQ7-F1
#
_cell.length_a   1.000
_cell.length_b   1.000
_cell.length_c   1.000
_cell.angle_alpha   90.00
_cell.angle_beta   90.00
_cell.angle_gamma   90.00
#
_symmetry.space_group_name_H-M   'P 1'
#
loop_
_entity.id
_entity.type
_entity.pdbx_description
1 polymer ?
#
loop_
_entity_poly.entity_id
_entity_poly.type
_entity_poly.pdbx_seq_one_letter_code
_entity_poly.pdbx_strand_id
1 'polypeptide(L)'
;MWPDPSRRRYSERVSDAQPQIKYQVRFDWGLAGFQALASDADVIVLADALPAVDAARGFPTTLAAHTVIVADLGTSALVADWALARQAEKGDRFSVAVVAVGESRADGSIRFAMEDQLVAGALIDALAALGIDHCSPEAAAAAASYVGLRRAVKHLVKASETGQALAEAGQAAAVASALAPATDAAVAVVTDFNFPA
;
A
#
# COMPACT_ATOMS: atom_id res chain seq x y z
N MET A 1 -20.60 -28.94 -33.08
CA MET A 1 -21.26 -29.03 -31.77
C MET A 1 -20.24 -28.59 -30.73
N TRP A 2 -20.36 -27.34 -30.28
CA TRP A 2 -19.45 -26.74 -29.29
C TRP A 2 -19.89 -27.20 -27.89
N PRO A 3 -18.98 -27.59 -26.97
CA PRO A 3 -19.39 -28.04 -25.64
C PRO A 3 -19.97 -26.88 -24.81
N ASP A 4 -21.01 -27.21 -24.04
CA ASP A 4 -21.75 -26.32 -23.15
C ASP A 4 -20.86 -25.80 -21.99
N PRO A 5 -20.65 -24.48 -21.86
CA PRO A 5 -19.80 -23.89 -20.82
C PRO A 5 -20.42 -23.91 -19.41
N SER A 6 -21.66 -24.37 -19.23
CA SER A 6 -22.40 -24.24 -17.96
C SER A 6 -22.12 -25.31 -16.88
N ARG A 7 -21.10 -26.17 -17.03
CA ARG A 7 -20.86 -27.28 -16.07
C ARG A 7 -19.42 -27.45 -15.55
N ARG A 8 -18.68 -26.36 -15.33
CA ARG A 8 -17.61 -26.39 -14.31
C ARG A 8 -18.13 -25.75 -13.04
N ARG A 9 -18.66 -26.58 -12.13
CA ARG A 9 -18.69 -26.21 -10.71
C ARG A 9 -17.22 -26.07 -10.29
N TYR A 10 -16.70 -24.85 -10.28
CA TYR A 10 -15.56 -24.53 -9.44
C TYR A 10 -16.03 -24.79 -8.02
N SER A 11 -15.74 -25.98 -7.51
CA SER A 11 -15.87 -26.29 -6.10
C SER A 11 -15.14 -25.19 -5.35
N GLU A 12 -15.90 -24.38 -4.59
CA GLU A 12 -15.39 -23.43 -3.62
C GLU A 12 -14.51 -24.19 -2.62
N ARG A 13 -13.23 -24.27 -2.93
CA ARG A 13 -12.20 -24.18 -1.91
C ARG A 13 -11.68 -22.76 -2.02
N VAL A 14 -12.32 -21.84 -1.29
CA VAL A 14 -11.59 -20.67 -0.82
C VAL A 14 -10.47 -21.27 0.04
N SER A 15 -9.28 -21.40 -0.52
CA SER A 15 -8.17 -21.96 0.24
C SER A 15 -7.68 -20.89 1.20
N ASP A 16 -7.49 -21.25 2.48
CA ASP A 16 -6.71 -20.47 3.45
C ASP A 16 -5.21 -20.40 3.08
N ALA A 17 -4.86 -20.70 1.82
CA ALA A 17 -3.50 -20.60 1.35
C ALA A 17 -3.10 -19.12 1.36
N GLN A 18 -2.01 -18.82 2.06
CA GLN A 18 -1.34 -17.54 2.04
C GLN A 18 -0.15 -17.63 1.07
N PRO A 19 -0.35 -17.49 -0.26
CA PRO A 19 0.69 -17.74 -1.26
C PRO A 19 1.90 -16.81 -1.11
N GLN A 20 1.71 -15.65 -0.47
CA GLN A 20 2.75 -14.66 -0.25
C GLN A 20 3.61 -14.93 1.00
N ILE A 21 3.25 -15.85 1.91
CA ILE A 21 3.91 -15.99 3.23
C ILE A 21 5.41 -16.27 3.17
N LYS A 22 5.87 -16.94 2.11
CA LYS A 22 7.30 -17.25 1.91
C LYS A 22 8.15 -16.02 1.55
N TYR A 23 7.54 -14.94 1.08
CA TYR A 23 8.25 -13.72 0.68
C TYR A 23 8.47 -12.81 1.89
N GLN A 24 9.58 -12.08 1.83
CA GLN A 24 9.95 -11.11 2.83
C GLN A 24 9.18 -9.80 2.66
N VAL A 25 9.05 -9.33 1.41
CA VAL A 25 8.24 -8.16 1.06
C VAL A 25 6.97 -8.65 0.36
N ARG A 26 5.82 -8.30 0.93
CA ARG A 26 4.49 -8.71 0.46
C ARG A 26 3.66 -7.48 0.13
N PHE A 27 2.68 -7.62 -0.74
CA PHE A 27 1.86 -6.49 -1.17
C PHE A 27 0.41 -6.88 -1.39
N ASP A 28 -0.51 -6.03 -0.90
CA ASP A 28 -1.94 -6.13 -1.14
C ASP A 28 -2.63 -4.77 -0.93
N TRP A 29 -3.96 -4.73 -0.95
CA TRP A 29 -4.75 -3.51 -1.01
C TRP A 29 -5.82 -3.39 0.08
N GLY A 30 -5.92 -2.18 0.64
CA GLY A 30 -6.93 -1.76 1.60
C GLY A 30 -7.12 -2.69 2.80
N LEU A 31 -8.30 -2.62 3.40
CA LEU A 31 -8.60 -3.36 4.63
C LEU A 31 -8.52 -4.89 4.44
N ALA A 32 -8.98 -5.40 3.30
CA ALA A 32 -8.92 -6.84 3.02
C ALA A 32 -7.46 -7.33 2.89
N GLY A 33 -6.60 -6.56 2.20
CA GLY A 33 -5.18 -6.84 2.08
C GLY A 33 -4.45 -6.73 3.42
N PHE A 34 -4.80 -5.73 4.24
CA PHE A 34 -4.34 -5.63 5.62
C PHE A 34 -4.67 -6.90 6.41
N GLN A 35 -5.94 -7.33 6.41
CA GLN A 35 -6.39 -8.54 7.11
C GLN A 35 -5.69 -9.80 6.60
N ALA A 36 -5.39 -9.87 5.31
CA ALA A 36 -4.72 -11.02 4.70
C ALA A 36 -3.22 -11.11 5.05
N LEU A 37 -2.54 -9.98 5.25
CA LEU A 37 -1.09 -9.94 5.43
C LEU A 37 -0.61 -9.69 6.87
N ALA A 38 -1.44 -9.08 7.73
CA ALA A 38 -0.98 -8.53 9.01
C ALA A 38 -0.49 -9.56 10.04
N SER A 39 -1.02 -10.78 10.05
CA SER A 39 -0.70 -11.81 11.06
C SER A 39 0.77 -12.24 11.06
N ASP A 40 1.42 -12.18 9.89
CA ASP A 40 2.73 -12.81 9.65
C ASP A 40 3.79 -11.79 9.18
N ALA A 41 3.56 -10.51 9.48
CA ALA A 41 4.45 -9.40 9.15
C ALA A 41 5.08 -8.82 10.43
N ASP A 42 6.39 -8.59 10.42
CA ASP A 42 7.06 -7.84 11.50
C ASP A 42 6.64 -6.37 11.50
N VAL A 43 6.37 -5.82 10.30
CA VAL A 43 5.77 -4.50 10.12
C VAL A 43 4.76 -4.50 8.97
N ILE A 44 3.68 -3.76 9.15
CA ILE A 44 2.77 -3.37 8.07
C ILE A 44 3.02 -1.91 7.73
N VAL A 45 3.18 -1.62 6.44
CA VAL A 45 3.32 -0.26 5.93
C VAL A 45 2.09 0.08 5.10
N LEU A 46 1.30 1.03 5.59
CA LEU A 46 0.21 1.61 4.82
C LEU A 46 0.81 2.62 3.83
N ALA A 47 0.74 2.31 2.54
CA ALA A 47 1.15 3.20 1.48
C ALA A 47 -0.04 4.11 1.13
N ASP A 48 0.08 5.38 1.51
CA ASP A 48 -0.99 6.38 1.43
C ASP A 48 -0.42 7.69 0.89
N ALA A 49 -0.82 8.06 -0.33
CA ALA A 49 -0.28 9.24 -1.00
C ALA A 49 -1.08 10.50 -0.72
N LEU A 50 -2.40 10.37 -0.58
CA LEU A 50 -3.34 11.49 -0.51
C LEU A 50 -4.43 11.16 0.51
N PRO A 51 -4.89 12.14 1.30
CA PRO A 51 -5.98 11.90 2.23
C PRO A 51 -7.25 11.45 1.49
N ALA A 52 -8.04 10.60 2.15
CA ALA A 52 -9.35 10.20 1.65
C ALA A 52 -10.24 11.41 1.35
N VAL A 53 -10.98 11.34 0.23
CA VAL A 53 -11.84 12.45 -0.22
C VAL A 53 -12.99 12.67 0.77
N ASP A 54 -13.55 11.58 1.31
CA ASP A 54 -14.57 11.59 2.35
C ASP A 54 -14.07 10.83 3.59
N ALA A 55 -13.18 11.46 4.36
CA ALA A 55 -12.62 10.87 5.57
C ALA A 55 -13.67 10.47 6.64
N ALA A 56 -14.93 10.94 6.52
CA ALA A 56 -16.01 10.54 7.41
C ALA A 56 -16.61 9.18 7.04
N ARG A 57 -16.40 8.71 5.80
CA ARG A 57 -16.78 7.37 5.34
C ARG A 57 -15.56 6.47 5.34
N GLY A 58 -15.53 5.55 6.30
CA GLY A 58 -14.48 4.55 6.35
C GLY A 58 -14.82 3.40 7.28
N PHE A 59 -13.90 2.46 7.37
CA PHE A 59 -13.87 1.37 8.31
C PHE A 59 -12.82 1.67 9.38
N PRO A 60 -13.24 2.21 10.54
CA PRO A 60 -12.34 2.42 11.68
C PRO A 60 -11.74 1.07 12.10
N THR A 61 -10.41 1.00 12.07
CA THR A 61 -9.67 -0.23 12.31
C THR A 61 -8.61 0.03 13.37
N THR A 62 -8.71 -0.71 14.48
CA THR A 62 -7.66 -0.71 15.51
C THR A 62 -6.49 -1.57 15.04
N LEU A 63 -5.29 -1.00 15.12
CA LEU A 63 -4.05 -1.57 14.65
C LEU A 63 -3.10 -1.98 15.77
N ALA A 64 -3.48 -1.74 17.04
CA ALA A 64 -2.63 -1.97 18.22
C ALA A 64 -2.10 -3.40 18.40
N ALA A 65 -2.69 -4.39 17.70
CA ALA A 65 -2.19 -5.77 17.68
C ALA A 65 -0.94 -5.95 16.78
N HIS A 66 -0.58 -4.95 15.98
CA HIS A 66 0.48 -5.00 15.00
C HIS A 66 1.37 -3.75 15.05
N THR A 67 2.59 -3.86 14.52
CA THR A 67 3.41 -2.67 14.23
C THR A 67 2.99 -2.12 12.87
N VAL A 68 2.26 -1.01 12.85
CA VAL A 68 1.81 -0.38 11.61
C VAL A 68 2.40 1.01 11.48
N ILE A 69 2.98 1.31 10.32
CA ILE A 69 3.53 2.63 9.98
C ILE A 69 2.90 3.10 8.68
N VAL A 70 2.98 4.40 8.41
CA VAL A 70 2.48 5.00 7.16
C VAL A 70 3.68 5.47 6.33
N ALA A 71 3.62 5.19 5.03
CA ALA A 71 4.54 5.74 4.04
C ALA A 71 3.77 6.61 3.05
N ASP A 72 4.42 7.68 2.60
CA ASP A 72 3.99 8.55 1.51
C ASP A 72 5.14 8.67 0.48
N LEU A 73 4.94 9.48 -0.56
CA LEU A 73 5.93 9.68 -1.63
C LEU A 73 7.25 10.30 -1.11
N GLY A 74 7.18 11.11 -0.07
CA GLY A 74 8.34 11.76 0.55
C GLY A 74 9.06 10.90 1.59
N THR A 75 8.36 9.94 2.21
CA THR A 75 8.88 9.12 3.31
C THR A 75 9.27 7.69 2.93
N SER A 76 9.00 7.25 1.70
CA SER A 76 9.29 5.87 1.24
C SER A 76 10.76 5.42 1.48
N ALA A 77 11.74 6.28 1.18
CA ALA A 77 13.16 5.96 1.43
C ALA A 77 13.49 5.89 2.93
N LEU A 78 12.95 6.82 3.72
CA LEU A 78 13.11 6.83 5.17
C LEU A 78 12.53 5.57 5.82
N VAL A 79 11.37 5.11 5.35
CA VAL A 79 10.73 3.88 5.82
C VAL A 79 11.55 2.65 5.45
N ALA A 80 12.16 2.62 4.26
CA ALA A 80 13.05 1.53 3.85
C ALA A 80 14.31 1.47 4.74
N ASP A 81 14.96 2.60 5.01
CA ASP A 81 16.10 2.69 5.92
C ASP A 81 15.72 2.24 7.34
N TRP A 82 14.55 2.65 7.81
CA TRP A 82 14.01 2.22 9.10
C TRP A 82 13.82 0.70 9.15
N ALA A 83 13.27 0.09 8.11
CA ALA A 83 13.07 -1.36 8.03
C ALA A 83 14.39 -2.13 8.00
N LEU A 84 15.40 -1.61 7.29
CA LEU A 84 16.75 -2.18 7.29
C LEU A 84 17.38 -2.14 8.70
N ALA A 85 17.22 -1.03 9.42
CA ALA A 85 17.69 -0.92 10.80
C ALA A 85 17.00 -1.94 11.73
N ARG A 86 15.67 -2.11 11.61
CA ARG A 86 14.94 -3.14 12.37
C ARG A 86 15.37 -4.57 12.02
N GLN A 87 15.67 -4.83 10.76
CA GLN A 87 16.23 -6.12 10.35
C GLN A 87 17.59 -6.38 11.01
N ALA A 88 18.48 -5.39 11.02
CA ALA A 88 19.79 -5.52 11.66
C ALA A 88 19.67 -5.79 13.16
N GLU A 89 18.72 -5.14 13.84
CA GLU A 89 18.43 -5.37 15.26
C GLU A 89 17.84 -6.76 15.53
N LYS A 90 16.94 -7.23 14.65
CA LYS A 90 16.33 -8.56 14.76
C LYS A 90 17.35 -9.68 14.54
N GLY A 91 18.35 -9.47 13.69
CA GLY A 91 19.38 -10.47 13.35
C GLY A 91 18.85 -11.64 12.51
N ASP A 92 17.65 -11.51 11.95
CA ASP A 92 16.99 -12.48 11.06
C ASP A 92 16.10 -11.71 10.07
N ARG A 93 15.47 -12.40 9.11
CA ARG A 93 14.53 -11.82 8.16
C ARG A 93 13.47 -10.97 8.87
N PHE A 94 13.35 -9.73 8.40
CA PHE A 94 12.32 -8.79 8.81
C PHE A 94 11.26 -8.72 7.71
N SER A 95 10.07 -9.29 7.95
CA SER A 95 8.98 -9.32 6.98
C SER A 95 8.22 -7.99 6.95
N VAL A 96 8.03 -7.47 5.74
CA VAL A 96 7.37 -6.20 5.46
C VAL A 96 6.13 -6.47 4.61
N ALA A 97 4.95 -6.18 5.16
CA ALA A 97 3.71 -6.18 4.41
C ALA A 97 3.39 -4.75 3.99
N VAL A 98 3.38 -4.46 2.69
CA VAL A 98 2.98 -3.16 2.15
C VAL A 98 1.51 -3.25 1.74
N VAL A 99 0.69 -2.32 2.23
CA VAL A 99 -0.73 -2.25 1.92
C VAL A 99 -1.00 -0.90 1.27
N ALA A 100 -1.27 -0.88 -0.04
CA ALA A 100 -1.77 0.34 -0.67
C ALA A 100 -3.19 0.60 -0.15
N VAL A 101 -3.42 1.77 0.47
CA VAL A 101 -4.68 2.04 1.19
C VAL A 101 -5.88 1.97 0.24
N GLY A 102 -5.73 2.53 -0.96
CA GLY A 102 -6.80 2.59 -1.93
C GLY A 102 -7.77 3.71 -1.61
N GLU A 103 -8.87 3.73 -2.35
CA GLU A 103 -10.03 4.57 -2.04
C GLU A 103 -11.29 3.78 -2.40
N SER A 104 -12.47 4.24 -2.05
CA SER A 104 -13.71 3.54 -2.32
C SER A 104 -14.40 3.99 -3.61
N ARG A 105 -15.11 3.04 -4.22
CA ARG A 105 -16.13 3.33 -5.23
C ARG A 105 -17.46 3.59 -4.54
N ALA A 106 -18.42 4.13 -5.30
CA ALA A 106 -19.77 4.38 -4.79
C ALA A 106 -20.51 3.13 -4.27
N ASP A 107 -20.10 1.92 -4.70
CA ASP A 107 -20.65 0.64 -4.25
C ASP A 107 -19.93 0.06 -3.02
N GLY A 108 -18.96 0.78 -2.47
CA GLY A 108 -18.13 0.37 -1.33
C GLY A 108 -17.02 -0.63 -1.66
N SER A 109 -16.82 -0.93 -2.93
CA SER A 109 -15.67 -1.73 -3.37
C SER A 109 -14.40 -0.89 -3.41
N ILE A 110 -13.26 -1.52 -3.15
CA ILE A 110 -11.95 -0.87 -3.25
C ILE A 110 -11.66 -0.45 -4.69
N ARG A 111 -11.40 0.84 -4.88
CA ARG A 111 -10.83 1.45 -6.06
C ARG A 111 -9.31 1.36 -6.02
N PHE A 112 -8.74 1.03 -7.17
CA PHE A 112 -7.31 1.19 -7.41
C PHE A 112 -6.96 2.69 -7.33
N ALA A 113 -6.33 3.10 -6.24
CA ALA A 113 -5.75 4.43 -6.07
C ALA A 113 -4.32 4.39 -6.64
N MET A 114 -4.15 4.96 -7.83
CA MET A 114 -2.87 4.89 -8.55
C MET A 114 -1.73 5.58 -7.80
N GLU A 115 -2.06 6.64 -7.08
CA GLU A 115 -1.17 7.38 -6.20
C GLU A 115 -0.62 6.52 -5.06
N ASP A 116 -1.45 5.68 -4.43
CA ASP A 116 -1.02 4.74 -3.38
C ASP A 116 -0.19 3.59 -3.96
N GLN A 117 -0.54 3.13 -5.16
CA GLN A 117 0.29 2.19 -5.91
C GLN A 117 1.70 2.75 -6.15
N LEU A 118 1.82 4.05 -6.46
CA LEU A 118 3.10 4.70 -6.66
C LEU A 118 3.90 4.79 -5.36
N VAL A 119 3.24 5.06 -4.22
CA VAL A 119 3.90 5.03 -2.90
C VAL A 119 4.38 3.63 -2.56
N ALA A 120 3.52 2.61 -2.70
CA ALA A 120 3.88 1.24 -2.45
C ALA A 120 5.07 0.82 -3.33
N GLY A 121 5.02 1.13 -4.62
CA GLY A 121 6.11 0.85 -5.55
C GLY A 121 7.41 1.60 -5.20
N ALA A 122 7.33 2.86 -4.76
CA ALA A 122 8.50 3.63 -4.32
C ALA A 122 9.16 3.03 -3.09
N LEU A 123 8.37 2.61 -2.12
CA LEU A 123 8.85 1.93 -0.91
C LEU A 123 9.50 0.58 -1.26
N ILE A 124 8.84 -0.25 -2.07
CA ILE A 124 9.36 -1.58 -2.43
C ILE A 124 10.65 -1.46 -3.25
N ASP A 125 10.73 -0.49 -4.17
CA ASP A 125 11.97 -0.18 -4.91
C ASP A 125 13.10 0.26 -3.95
N ALA A 126 12.79 1.11 -2.96
CA ALA A 126 13.76 1.54 -1.95
C ALA A 126 14.24 0.37 -1.05
N LEU A 127 13.35 -0.53 -0.63
CA LEU A 127 13.69 -1.75 0.11
C LEU A 127 14.62 -2.65 -0.71
N ALA A 128 14.30 -2.87 -1.99
CA ALA A 128 15.12 -3.66 -2.89
C ALA A 128 16.52 -3.06 -3.09
N ALA A 129 16.62 -1.73 -3.20
CA ALA A 129 17.91 -1.03 -3.28
C ALA A 129 18.80 -1.22 -2.04
N LEU A 130 18.19 -1.50 -0.87
CA LEU A 130 18.88 -1.82 0.38
C LEU A 130 19.14 -3.32 0.58
N GLY A 131 18.81 -4.16 -0.40
CA GLY A 131 19.00 -5.61 -0.35
C GLY A 131 17.85 -6.39 0.31
N ILE A 132 16.72 -5.75 0.59
CA ILE A 132 15.47 -6.42 1.03
C ILE A 132 14.62 -6.68 -0.22
N ASP A 133 15.03 -7.65 -1.04
CA ASP A 133 14.52 -7.85 -2.41
C ASP A 133 13.78 -9.18 -2.63
N HIS A 134 13.58 -9.98 -1.59
CA HIS A 134 12.77 -11.21 -1.67
C HIS A 134 11.26 -10.89 -1.67
N CYS A 135 10.81 -10.30 -2.78
CA CYS A 135 9.47 -9.79 -3.02
C CYS A 135 8.50 -10.85 -3.54
N SER A 136 7.22 -10.72 -3.18
CA SER A 136 6.14 -11.40 -3.87
C SER A 136 5.97 -10.88 -5.32
N PRO A 137 5.33 -11.65 -6.23
CA PRO A 137 5.02 -11.17 -7.58
C PRO A 137 4.22 -9.86 -7.57
N GLU A 138 3.29 -9.72 -6.63
CA GLU A 138 2.47 -8.53 -6.41
C GLU A 138 3.34 -7.32 -6.04
N ALA A 139 4.28 -7.51 -5.10
CA ALA A 139 5.22 -6.47 -4.69
C ALA A 139 6.18 -6.08 -5.83
N ALA A 140 6.67 -7.05 -6.59
CA ALA A 140 7.54 -6.81 -7.74
C ALA A 140 6.81 -6.01 -8.85
N ALA A 141 5.54 -6.32 -9.11
CA ALA A 141 4.71 -5.56 -10.05
C ALA A 141 4.51 -4.10 -9.58
N ALA A 142 4.32 -3.89 -8.27
CA ALA A 142 4.22 -2.55 -7.71
C ALA A 142 5.50 -1.74 -7.88
N ALA A 143 6.66 -2.30 -7.53
CA ALA A 143 7.96 -1.66 -7.74
C ALA A 143 8.19 -1.32 -9.22
N ALA A 144 7.94 -2.26 -10.13
CA ALA A 144 8.12 -2.03 -11.57
C ALA A 144 7.24 -0.86 -12.09
N SER A 145 6.02 -0.73 -11.57
CA SER A 145 5.11 0.36 -11.94
C SER A 145 5.67 1.72 -11.52
N TYR A 146 6.18 1.84 -10.30
CA TYR A 146 6.84 3.07 -9.83
C TYR A 146 8.12 3.35 -10.64
N VAL A 147 8.98 2.36 -10.83
CA VAL A 147 10.23 2.53 -11.57
C VAL A 147 9.97 3.07 -12.97
N GLY A 148 8.96 2.54 -13.68
CA GLY A 148 8.56 3.02 -15.00
C GLY A 148 7.95 4.42 -15.01
N LEU A 149 7.25 4.80 -13.94
CA LEU A 149 6.46 6.03 -13.84
C LEU A 149 7.12 7.15 -13.02
N ARG A 150 8.25 6.91 -12.35
CA ARG A 150 8.87 7.81 -11.35
C ARG A 150 9.09 9.24 -11.83
N ARG A 151 9.36 9.43 -13.13
CA ARG A 151 9.55 10.76 -13.75
C ARG A 151 8.25 11.57 -13.90
N ALA A 152 7.10 10.90 -13.86
CA ALA A 152 5.78 11.49 -14.07
C ALA A 152 4.92 11.53 -12.79
N VAL A 153 5.43 11.05 -11.64
CA VAL A 153 4.66 10.92 -10.37
C VAL A 153 3.86 12.17 -10.03
N LYS A 154 4.48 13.36 -10.07
CA LYS A 154 3.78 14.63 -9.75
C LYS A 154 2.59 14.91 -10.67
N HIS A 155 2.70 14.59 -11.96
CA HIS A 155 1.61 14.77 -12.91
C HIS A 155 0.52 13.71 -12.73
N LEU A 156 0.95 12.46 -12.53
CA LEU A 156 0.07 11.32 -12.32
C LEU A 156 -0.78 11.50 -11.06
N VAL A 157 -0.18 11.83 -9.92
CA VAL A 157 -0.90 12.04 -8.66
C VAL A 157 -1.93 13.17 -8.77
N LYS A 158 -1.58 14.30 -9.41
CA LYS A 158 -2.53 15.39 -9.64
C LYS A 158 -3.69 15.00 -10.57
N ALA A 159 -3.42 14.12 -11.53
CA ALA A 159 -4.40 13.62 -12.50
C ALA A 159 -5.14 12.37 -12.01
N SER A 160 -4.80 11.83 -10.83
CA SER A 160 -5.53 10.70 -10.23
C SER A 160 -6.97 11.10 -9.89
N GLU A 161 -7.85 10.10 -9.77
CA GLU A 161 -9.24 10.35 -9.37
C GLU A 161 -9.31 11.07 -8.01
N THR A 162 -8.51 10.64 -7.02
CA THR A 162 -8.42 11.28 -5.70
C THR A 162 -7.86 12.70 -5.80
N GLY A 163 -6.79 12.90 -6.57
CA GLY A 163 -6.19 14.22 -6.76
C GLY A 163 -7.13 15.22 -7.42
N GLN A 164 -7.91 14.78 -8.41
CA GLN A 164 -8.93 15.61 -9.05
C GLN A 164 -10.10 15.90 -8.10
N ALA A 165 -10.61 14.90 -7.40
CA ALA A 165 -11.70 15.06 -6.45
C ALA A 165 -11.33 16.02 -5.29
N LEU A 166 -10.11 15.91 -4.75
CA LEU A 166 -9.60 16.85 -3.75
C LEU A 166 -9.47 18.27 -4.32
N ALA A 167 -9.02 18.43 -5.55
CA ALA A 167 -8.94 19.75 -6.19
C ALA A 167 -10.34 20.37 -6.38
N GLU A 168 -11.32 19.58 -6.84
CA GLU A 168 -12.72 20.00 -6.97
C GLU A 168 -13.35 20.36 -5.62
N ALA A 169 -12.98 19.66 -4.55
CA ALA A 169 -13.38 19.94 -3.17
C ALA A 169 -12.65 21.15 -2.54
N GLY A 170 -11.80 21.87 -3.29
CA GLY A 170 -11.04 23.02 -2.80
C GLY A 170 -9.82 22.66 -1.94
N GLN A 171 -9.41 21.39 -1.94
CA GLN A 171 -8.30 20.85 -1.16
C GLN A 171 -7.01 20.65 -1.99
N ALA A 172 -6.83 21.44 -3.06
CA ALA A 172 -5.63 21.37 -3.90
C ALA A 172 -4.31 21.60 -3.13
N ALA A 173 -4.36 22.31 -1.99
CA ALA A 173 -3.22 22.49 -1.10
C ALA A 173 -2.77 21.17 -0.45
N ALA A 174 -3.69 20.26 -0.12
CA ALA A 174 -3.36 18.95 0.43
C ALA A 174 -2.58 18.12 -0.60
N VAL A 175 -3.03 18.11 -1.86
CA VAL A 175 -2.33 17.46 -2.98
C VAL A 175 -0.95 18.07 -3.20
N ALA A 176 -0.82 19.39 -3.12
CA ALA A 176 0.47 20.07 -3.26
C ALA A 176 1.44 19.71 -2.12
N SER A 177 0.93 19.62 -0.88
CA SER A 177 1.69 19.23 0.30
C SER A 177 2.20 17.80 0.19
N ALA A 178 1.37 16.85 -0.24
CA ALA A 178 1.75 15.45 -0.43
C ALA A 178 2.85 15.25 -1.49
N LEU A 179 2.97 16.18 -2.45
CA LEU A 179 3.99 16.16 -3.50
C LEU A 179 5.27 16.94 -3.14
N ALA A 180 5.29 17.61 -2.00
CA ALA A 180 6.47 18.30 -1.50
C ALA A 180 7.45 17.28 -0.92
N PRO A 181 8.77 17.55 -0.99
CA PRO A 181 9.75 16.74 -0.28
C PRO A 181 9.44 16.72 1.23
N ALA A 182 9.57 15.55 1.85
CA ALA A 182 9.46 15.44 3.30
C ALA A 182 10.65 16.15 3.97
N THR A 183 10.37 17.12 4.84
CA THR A 183 11.37 17.82 5.67
C THR A 183 11.18 17.43 7.13
N ASP A 184 12.26 17.04 7.82
CA ASP A 184 12.24 16.58 9.22
C ASP A 184 11.25 15.44 9.50
N ALA A 185 11.00 14.59 8.50
CA ALA A 185 10.11 13.45 8.65
C ALA A 185 10.71 12.37 9.57
N ALA A 186 9.84 11.73 10.32
CA ALA A 186 10.14 10.57 11.15
C ALA A 186 9.13 9.46 10.87
N VAL A 187 9.55 8.21 11.01
CA VAL A 187 8.64 7.07 10.92
C VAL A 187 7.74 7.05 12.14
N ALA A 188 6.43 7.17 11.93
CA ALA A 188 5.42 7.16 12.97
C ALA A 188 4.65 5.84 12.98
N VAL A 189 4.57 5.21 14.15
CA VAL A 189 3.70 4.05 14.38
C VAL A 189 2.28 4.56 14.64
N VAL A 190 1.31 3.96 13.94
CA VAL A 190 -0.12 4.28 14.08
C VAL A 190 -0.85 3.15 14.79
N THR A 191 -1.73 3.50 15.74
CA THR A 191 -2.52 2.54 16.51
C THR A 191 -3.92 2.35 15.97
N ASP A 192 -4.39 3.27 15.13
CA ASP A 192 -5.72 3.29 14.55
C ASP A 192 -5.64 3.89 13.15
N PHE A 193 -6.47 3.38 12.24
CA PHE A 193 -6.58 3.89 10.88
C PHE A 193 -8.00 3.73 10.36
N ASN A 194 -8.45 4.68 9.54
CA ASN A 194 -9.77 4.64 8.91
C ASN A 194 -9.60 4.28 7.44
N PHE A 195 -9.74 3.00 7.09
CA PHE A 195 -9.70 2.58 5.68
C PHE A 195 -10.90 3.15 4.93
N PRO A 196 -10.76 3.62 3.68
CA PRO A 196 -11.90 4.12 2.91
C PRO A 196 -13.04 3.10 2.77
N ALA A 197 -14.29 3.60 2.82
CA ALA A 197 -15.54 2.81 2.74
C ALA A 197 -16.37 3.13 1.51
#